data_AF-A0A966I135-F1
#
_entry.id   AF-A0A966I135-F1
#
_cell.length_a   1.000
_cell.length_b   1.000
_cell.length_c   1.000
_cell.angle_alpha   90.00
_cell.angle_beta   90.00
_cell.angle_gamma   90.00
#
_symmetry.space_group_name_H-M   'P 1'
#
loop_
_entity.id
_entity.type
_entity.pdbx_description
1 polymer ?
#
loop_
_entity_poly.entity_id
_entity_poly.type
_entity_poly.pdbx_seq_one_letter_code
_entity_poly.pdbx_strand_id
1 'polypeptide(L)'
;MTIQAVLTDTNSKMNKAVDVAKEDFAAIRTGRAHPSMFAKIMVEYYGTQTPLSQLATVQVPEARTALVTPFDKSAIPSIEKAIRESDLGVNPGGDGNVIRVNFPQLTEERRKEFIKVAKAKAEDSKISIRSIR
;
A
#
# COMPACT_ATOMS: atom_id res chain seq x y z
N MET A 1 -27.85 29.41 -10.37
CA MET A 1 -27.53 28.37 -9.38
C MET A 1 -28.10 28.78 -8.04
N THR A 2 -28.83 27.90 -7.35
CA THR A 2 -29.28 28.17 -5.97
C THR A 2 -28.09 28.06 -5.01
N ILE A 3 -28.13 28.80 -3.90
CA ILE A 3 -27.10 28.74 -2.85
C ILE A 3 -26.88 27.29 -2.38
N GLN A 4 -27.97 26.53 -2.27
CA GLN A 4 -27.92 25.11 -1.90
C GLN A 4 -27.14 24.25 -2.91
N ALA A 5 -27.28 24.52 -4.21
CA ALA A 5 -26.54 23.80 -5.25
C ALA A 5 -25.04 24.11 -5.18
N VAL A 6 -24.67 25.36 -4.92
CA VAL A 6 -23.26 25.77 -4.75
C VAL A 6 -22.64 25.09 -3.52
N LEU A 7 -23.33 25.10 -2.37
CA LEU A 7 -22.86 24.43 -1.15
C LEU A 7 -22.66 22.92 -1.35
N THR A 8 -23.56 22.27 -2.08
CA THR A 8 -23.48 20.82 -2.35
C THR A 8 -22.32 20.49 -3.28
N ASP A 9 -22.11 21.28 -4.35
CA ASP A 9 -21.00 21.09 -5.29
C ASP A 9 -19.64 21.34 -4.62
N THR A 10 -19.52 22.41 -3.82
CA THR A 10 -18.32 22.73 -3.04
C THR A 10 -17.99 21.61 -2.05
N ASN A 11 -18.97 21.09 -1.31
CA ASN A 11 -18.76 19.95 -0.39
C ASN A 11 -18.28 18.70 -1.14
N SER A 12 -18.87 18.40 -2.31
CA SER A 12 -18.45 17.26 -3.13
C SER A 12 -16.99 17.38 -3.58
N LYS A 13 -16.59 18.57 -4.05
CA LYS A 13 -15.20 18.85 -4.47
C LYS A 13 -14.22 18.77 -3.29
N MET A 14 -14.58 19.31 -2.13
CA MET A 14 -13.75 19.23 -0.93
C MET A 14 -13.58 17.78 -0.44
N ASN A 15 -14.65 16.98 -0.45
CA ASN A 15 -14.57 15.56 -0.09
C ASN A 15 -13.65 14.78 -1.04
N LYS A 16 -13.72 15.03 -2.35
CA LYS A 16 -12.78 14.44 -3.31
C LYS A 16 -11.33 14.82 -3.02
N ALA A 17 -11.06 16.07 -2.67
CA ALA A 17 -9.71 16.50 -2.30
C ALA A 17 -9.20 15.77 -1.03
N VAL A 18 -10.08 15.52 -0.06
CA VAL A 18 -9.75 14.73 1.14
C VAL A 18 -9.48 13.27 0.79
N ASP A 19 -10.24 12.66 -0.12
CA ASP A 19 -10.04 11.27 -0.52
C ASP A 19 -8.72 11.08 -1.28
N VAL A 20 -8.37 11.99 -2.19
CA VAL A 20 -7.05 12.02 -2.83
C VAL A 20 -5.93 12.11 -1.79
N ALA A 21 -6.09 12.99 -0.79
CA ALA A 21 -5.11 13.11 0.29
C ALA A 21 -4.93 11.79 1.06
N LYS A 22 -6.02 11.06 1.36
CA LYS A 22 -5.95 9.75 2.03
C LYS A 22 -5.18 8.73 1.19
N GLU A 23 -5.44 8.64 -0.10
CA GLU A 23 -4.71 7.75 -1.02
C GLU A 23 -3.22 8.10 -1.05
N ASP A 24 -2.93 9.40 -1.09
CA ASP A 24 -1.57 9.92 -1.10
C ASP A 24 -0.77 9.59 0.17
N PHE A 25 -1.41 9.65 1.33
CA PHE A 25 -0.81 9.23 2.60
C PHE A 25 -0.68 7.72 2.71
N ALA A 26 -1.65 6.96 2.20
CA ALA A 26 -1.59 5.49 2.19
C ALA A 26 -0.42 4.96 1.35
N ALA A 27 0.03 5.73 0.35
CA ALA A 27 1.21 5.39 -0.44
C ALA A 27 2.55 5.62 0.30
N ILE A 28 2.58 6.38 1.39
CA ILE A 28 3.82 6.64 2.14
C ILE A 28 4.16 5.42 3.00
N ARG A 29 5.34 4.84 2.80
CA ARG A 29 5.83 3.71 3.60
C ARG A 29 6.11 4.16 5.03
N THR A 30 5.26 3.75 5.97
CA THR A 30 5.42 4.04 7.41
C THR A 30 6.32 3.05 8.15
N GLY A 31 6.89 2.07 7.44
CA GLY A 31 7.65 0.97 8.03
C GLY A 31 6.76 -0.09 8.70
N ARG A 32 5.43 0.06 8.56
CA ARG A 32 4.45 -0.97 8.94
C ARG A 32 4.05 -1.77 7.71
N ALA A 33 3.88 -3.06 7.90
CA ALA A 33 3.28 -3.94 6.91
C ALA A 33 1.80 -3.57 6.71
N HIS A 34 1.35 -3.54 5.46
CA HIS A 34 -0.07 -3.40 5.13
C HIS A 34 -0.41 -4.34 3.96
N PRO A 35 -1.59 -4.99 3.94
CA PRO A 35 -1.97 -5.89 2.86
C PRO A 35 -1.94 -5.24 1.47
N SER A 36 -2.30 -3.95 1.37
CA SER A 36 -2.30 -3.23 0.07
C SER A 36 -0.93 -3.13 -0.59
N MET A 37 0.17 -3.30 0.15
CA MET A 37 1.52 -3.28 -0.42
C MET A 37 1.77 -4.49 -1.33
N PHE A 38 1.03 -5.57 -1.13
CA PHE A 38 1.13 -6.81 -1.91
C PHE A 38 0.22 -6.81 -3.15
N ALA A 39 -0.72 -5.85 -3.25
CA ALA A 39 -1.73 -5.80 -4.32
C ALA A 39 -1.14 -5.53 -5.71
N LYS A 40 0.03 -4.91 -5.79
CA LYS A 40 0.72 -4.61 -7.07
C LYS A 40 1.67 -5.73 -7.51
N ILE A 41 1.83 -6.79 -6.72
CA ILE A 41 2.76 -7.89 -7.03
C ILE A 41 2.08 -8.84 -8.00
N MET A 42 2.70 -9.02 -9.17
CA MET A 42 2.33 -10.02 -10.15
C MET A 42 3.22 -11.25 -9.95
N VAL A 43 2.60 -12.42 -9.99
CA VAL A 43 3.26 -13.71 -9.81
C VAL A 43 3.05 -14.52 -11.08
N GLU A 44 4.14 -15.09 -11.58
CA GLU A 44 4.06 -16.04 -12.69
C GLU A 44 3.49 -17.37 -12.19
N TYR A 45 2.27 -17.69 -12.64
CA TYR A 45 1.58 -18.93 -12.32
C TYR A 45 1.17 -19.60 -13.63
N TYR A 46 1.71 -20.81 -13.87
CA TYR A 46 1.55 -21.57 -15.12
C TYR A 46 1.77 -20.74 -16.41
N GLY A 47 2.81 -19.89 -16.43
CA GLY A 47 3.16 -19.07 -17.60
C GLY A 47 2.29 -17.82 -17.80
N THR A 48 1.40 -17.50 -16.85
CA THR A 48 0.60 -16.28 -16.86
C THR A 48 0.89 -15.41 -15.63
N GLN A 49 1.00 -14.10 -15.85
CA GLN A 49 1.17 -13.12 -14.78
C GLN A 49 -0.17 -12.92 -14.07
N THR A 50 -0.28 -13.40 -12.84
CA THR A 50 -1.49 -13.33 -12.02
C THR A 50 -1.24 -12.47 -10.78
N PRO A 51 -2.15 -11.58 -10.38
CA PRO A 51 -2.01 -10.81 -9.15
C PRO A 51 -1.90 -11.71 -7.92
N LEU A 52 -0.99 -11.38 -7.01
CA LEU A 52 -0.78 -12.15 -5.77
C LEU A 52 -2.06 -12.28 -4.92
N SER A 53 -2.94 -11.26 -4.95
CA SER A 53 -4.21 -11.26 -4.24
C SER A 53 -5.19 -12.35 -4.68
N GLN A 54 -5.02 -12.88 -5.89
CA GLN A 54 -5.85 -13.98 -6.41
C GLN A 54 -5.26 -15.36 -6.06
N LEU A 55 -3.96 -15.43 -5.78
CA LEU A 55 -3.25 -16.68 -5.50
C LEU A 55 -3.05 -16.93 -3.99
N ALA A 56 -3.14 -15.89 -3.17
CA ALA A 56 -2.89 -15.99 -1.74
C ALA A 56 -3.70 -15.00 -0.92
N THR A 57 -3.97 -15.38 0.33
CA THR A 57 -4.50 -14.47 1.36
C THR A 57 -3.35 -13.81 2.11
N VAL A 58 -3.38 -12.48 2.24
CA VAL A 58 -2.38 -11.71 2.98
C VAL A 58 -2.97 -11.24 4.30
N GLN A 59 -2.32 -11.61 5.41
CA GLN A 59 -2.68 -11.17 6.75
C GLN A 59 -1.49 -10.44 7.39
N VAL A 60 -1.77 -9.43 8.21
CA VAL A 60 -0.73 -8.68 8.94
C VAL A 60 -1.04 -8.80 10.43
N PRO A 61 -0.64 -9.91 11.09
CA PRO A 61 -0.90 -10.11 12.52
C PRO A 61 -0.10 -9.13 13.38
N GLU A 62 1.08 -8.70 12.91
CA GLU A 62 1.95 -7.77 13.61
C GLU A 62 2.36 -6.63 12.70
N ALA A 63 2.72 -5.49 13.30
CA ALA A 63 3.07 -4.28 12.56
C ALA A 63 4.18 -4.45 11.51
N ARG A 64 5.07 -5.44 11.66
CA ARG A 64 6.24 -5.65 10.79
C ARG A 64 6.28 -7.01 10.12
N THR A 65 5.26 -7.83 10.34
CA THR A 65 5.21 -9.22 9.87
C THR A 65 3.94 -9.38 9.06
N ALA A 66 4.09 -9.71 7.77
CA ALA A 66 2.97 -10.16 6.95
C ALA A 66 3.07 -11.67 6.74
N LEU A 67 1.92 -12.34 6.83
CA LEU A 67 1.74 -13.74 6.50
C LEU A 67 0.99 -13.83 5.18
N VAL A 68 1.59 -14.51 4.22
CA VAL A 68 0.99 -14.79 2.92
C VAL A 68 0.69 -16.28 2.88
N THR A 69 -0.60 -16.61 2.88
CA THR A 69 -1.09 -18.00 2.83
C THR A 69 -1.59 -18.28 1.42
N PRO A 70 -0.82 -19.02 0.60
CA PRO A 70 -1.23 -19.37 -0.75
C PRO A 70 -2.37 -20.39 -0.75
N PHE A 71 -3.24 -20.30 -1.75
CA PHE A 71 -4.30 -21.29 -1.95
C PHE A 71 -3.76 -22.60 -2.54
N ASP A 72 -2.68 -22.51 -3.34
CA ASP A 72 -1.96 -23.65 -3.90
C ASP A 72 -0.49 -23.62 -3.44
N LYS A 73 -0.04 -24.71 -2.81
CA LYS A 73 1.34 -24.86 -2.33
C LYS A 73 2.35 -24.96 -3.46
N SER A 74 1.93 -25.40 -4.66
CA SER A 74 2.81 -25.47 -5.82
C SER A 74 3.29 -24.07 -6.26
N ALA A 75 2.51 -23.03 -5.96
CA ALA A 75 2.82 -21.64 -6.29
C ALA A 75 3.79 -20.96 -5.30
N ILE A 76 4.13 -21.61 -4.18
CA ILE A 76 4.99 -21.02 -3.13
C ILE A 76 6.32 -20.48 -3.70
N PRO A 77 7.09 -21.25 -4.49
CA PRO A 77 8.37 -20.77 -5.00
C PRO A 77 8.22 -19.55 -5.91
N SER A 78 7.18 -19.53 -6.75
CA SER A 78 6.86 -18.38 -7.62
C SER A 78 6.47 -17.14 -6.81
N ILE A 79 5.66 -17.31 -5.76
CA ILE A 79 5.25 -16.22 -4.88
C ILE A 79 6.44 -15.66 -4.10
N GLU A 80 7.31 -16.51 -3.54
CA GLU A 80 8.52 -16.07 -2.86
C GLU A 80 9.45 -15.29 -3.79
N LYS A 81 9.63 -15.78 -5.02
CA LYS A 81 10.42 -15.08 -6.04
C LYS A 81 9.81 -13.71 -6.36
N ALA A 82 8.51 -13.64 -6.62
CA ALA A 82 7.82 -12.40 -6.95
C ALA A 82 7.89 -11.36 -5.80
N ILE A 83 7.75 -11.79 -4.55
CA ILE A 83 7.89 -10.90 -3.38
C ILE A 83 9.33 -10.40 -3.24
N ARG A 84 10.34 -11.26 -3.46
CA ARG A 84 11.76 -10.89 -3.39
C ARG A 84 12.16 -9.91 -4.49
N GLU A 85 11.65 -10.09 -5.70
CA GLU A 85 11.92 -9.23 -6.87
C GLU A 85 11.09 -7.94 -6.86
N SER A 86 10.08 -7.85 -6.00
CA SER A 86 9.24 -6.64 -5.88
C SER A 86 9.98 -5.46 -5.25
N ASP A 87 9.43 -4.26 -5.44
CA ASP A 87 9.91 -3.03 -4.82
C ASP A 87 9.82 -3.01 -3.28
N LEU A 88 9.30 -4.07 -2.65
CA LEU A 88 9.20 -4.15 -1.20
C LEU A 88 10.57 -4.29 -0.51
N GLY A 89 11.59 -4.83 -1.19
CA GLY A 89 12.94 -4.96 -0.63
C GLY A 89 13.00 -5.84 0.62
N VAL A 90 12.16 -6.87 0.67
CA VAL A 90 12.02 -7.82 1.78
C VAL A 90 12.45 -9.20 1.32
N ASN A 91 12.96 -10.00 2.26
CA ASN A 91 13.24 -11.41 1.99
C ASN A 91 12.13 -12.27 2.59
N PRO A 92 11.25 -12.87 1.76
CA PRO A 92 10.25 -13.82 2.25
C PRO A 92 10.94 -15.11 2.72
N GLY A 93 10.39 -15.73 3.76
CA GLY A 93 10.78 -17.07 4.21
C GLY A 93 9.64 -17.73 4.96
N GLY A 94 9.59 -19.06 5.02
CA GLY A 94 8.48 -19.75 5.66
C GLY A 94 8.66 -21.26 5.76
N ASP A 95 7.67 -21.90 6.38
CA ASP A 95 7.69 -23.31 6.78
C ASP A 95 6.94 -24.22 5.76
N GLY A 96 6.84 -23.80 4.49
CA GLY A 96 6.25 -24.58 3.39
C GLY A 96 4.72 -24.58 3.29
N ASN A 97 4.00 -23.98 4.25
CA ASN A 97 2.55 -23.73 4.16
C ASN A 97 2.19 -22.23 4.15
N VAL A 98 3.01 -21.40 4.80
CA VAL A 98 2.79 -19.97 4.94
C VAL A 98 4.10 -19.27 4.68
N ILE A 99 4.06 -18.21 3.87
CA ILE A 99 5.21 -17.36 3.58
C ILE A 99 5.18 -16.19 4.55
N ARG A 100 6.23 -16.04 5.36
CA ARG A 100 6.42 -14.94 6.29
C ARG A 100 7.28 -13.86 5.67
N VAL A 101 6.81 -12.63 5.71
CA VAL A 101 7.49 -11.46 5.17
C VAL A 101 7.75 -10.48 6.31
N ASN A 102 9.02 -10.36 6.69
CA ASN A 102 9.45 -9.45 7.75
C ASN A 102 9.98 -8.15 7.14
N PHE A 103 9.37 -7.04 7.54
CA PHE A 103 9.78 -5.71 7.09
C PHE A 103 10.90 -5.16 7.99
N PRO A 104 12.02 -4.71 7.41
CA PRO A 104 13.11 -4.11 8.19
C PRO A 104 12.65 -2.80 8.84
N GLN A 105 13.33 -2.41 9.92
CA GLN A 105 13.09 -1.11 10.53
C GLN A 105 13.53 0.01 9.59
N LEU A 106 12.74 1.09 9.54
CA LEU A 106 13.19 2.31 8.88
C LEU A 106 14.36 2.91 9.64
N THR A 107 15.45 3.21 8.93
CA THR A 107 16.55 4.02 9.46
C THR A 107 16.06 5.44 9.77
N GLU A 108 16.76 6.17 10.64
CA GLU A 108 16.39 7.56 10.96
C GLU A 108 16.38 8.46 9.72
N GLU A 109 17.34 8.26 8.81
CA GLU A 109 17.44 9.01 7.56
C GLU A 109 16.20 8.80 6.68
N ARG A 110 15.80 7.54 6.45
CA ARG A 110 14.59 7.20 5.69
C ARG A 110 13.33 7.74 6.36
N ARG A 111 13.26 7.69 7.69
CA ARG A 111 12.13 8.27 8.44
C ARG A 111 12.06 9.79 8.22
N LYS A 112 13.19 10.51 8.25
CA LYS A 112 13.25 11.95 7.99
C LYS A 112 12.83 12.28 6.55
N GLU A 113 13.23 11.49 5.56
CA GLU A 113 12.79 11.63 4.16
C GLU A 113 11.27 11.49 4.04
N PHE A 114 10.68 10.43 4.60
CA PHE A 114 9.23 10.22 4.53
C PHE A 114 8.43 11.30 5.28
N ILE A 115 8.96 11.83 6.39
CA ILE A 115 8.34 12.97 7.09
C ILE A 115 8.30 14.21 6.19
N LYS A 116 9.36 14.48 5.41
CA LYS A 116 9.38 15.61 4.46
C LYS A 116 8.34 15.42 3.36
N VAL A 117 8.26 14.22 2.78
CA VAL A 117 7.26 13.89 1.75
C VAL A 117 5.83 14.02 2.30
N ALA A 118 5.58 13.51 3.51
CA ALA A 118 4.28 13.62 4.16
C ALA A 118 3.87 15.07 4.40
N LYS A 119 4.81 15.92 4.86
CA LYS A 119 4.55 17.36 5.05
C LYS A 119 4.24 18.07 3.74
N ALA A 120 4.95 17.76 2.65
CA ALA A 120 4.70 18.33 1.34
C ALA A 120 3.27 17.96 0.85
N LYS A 121 2.94 16.66 0.82
CA LYS A 121 1.60 16.18 0.43
C LYS A 121 0.47 16.77 1.29
N ALA A 122 0.72 16.96 2.59
CA ALA A 122 -0.23 17.60 3.49
C ALA A 122 -0.52 19.05 3.10
N GLU A 123 0.49 19.80 2.68
CA GLU A 123 0.30 21.19 2.25
C GLU A 123 -0.36 21.26 0.87
N ASP A 124 0.01 20.39 -0.08
CA ASP A 124 -0.64 20.29 -1.39
C ASP A 124 -2.15 20.05 -1.24
N SER A 125 -2.53 19.14 -0.34
CA SER A 125 -3.93 18.84 -0.02
C SER A 125 -4.66 20.06 0.58
N LYS A 126 -4.01 20.83 1.46
CA LYS A 126 -4.60 22.06 2.02
C LYS A 126 -4.74 23.15 0.97
N ILE A 127 -3.77 23.31 0.08
CA ILE A 127 -3.82 24.28 -1.02
C ILE A 127 -5.00 23.95 -1.93
N SER A 128 -5.20 22.67 -2.27
CA SER A 128 -6.35 22.20 -3.05
C SER A 128 -7.69 22.57 -2.39
N ILE A 129 -7.85 22.30 -1.09
CA ILE A 129 -9.06 22.68 -0.34
C ILE A 129 -9.26 24.19 -0.29
N ARG A 130 -8.19 24.98 -0.09
CA ARG A 130 -8.26 26.45 -0.09
C ARG A 130 -8.62 27.03 -1.45
N SER A 131 -8.24 26.38 -2.55
CA SER A 131 -8.61 26.77 -3.92
C SER A 131 -10.10 26.55 -4.22
N ILE A 132 -10.71 25.55 -3.57
CA ILE A 132 -12.14 25.21 -3.72
C ILE A 132 -13.04 26.13 -2.85
N ARG A 133 -12.50 26.71 -1.78
CA ARG A 133 -13.20 27.57 -0.81
C ARG A 133 -13.35 29.01 -1.31
#